data_AF-A0A3D6ENW9-F1
#
_entry.id   AF-A0A3D6ENW9-F1
#
_cell.length_a   1.000
_cell.length_b   1.000
_cell.length_c   1.000
_cell.angle_alpha   90.00
_cell.angle_beta   90.00
_cell.angle_gamma   90.00
#
_symmetry.space_group_name_H-M   'P 1'
#
loop_
_entity.id
_entity.type
_entity.pdbx_description
1 polymer ?
#
loop_
_entity_poly.entity_id
_entity_poly.type
_entity_poly.pdbx_seq_one_letter_code
_entity_poly.pdbx_strand_id
1 'polypeptide(L)'
;MATGEFVIAAVSHAMLHPMNVASAEWPDGVDEFPKSGLTPLPARIVQPALVAESPFQMECRLQQVVELGRGPGSGLMLIGQVLAFHVREDCFVDGILHPDALDLVGRNGGAFYTRASGAAVFQVPKPAGKPLGYDALPEALRASRILTANDLGQLANSPGLPDLGAMARKAGDPEGADALEGALQSALARNNLDEAWRLAGLRVQIP
;
A
#
# COMPACT_ATOMS: atom_id res chain seq x y z
N MET A 1 10.49 3.11 -28.57
CA MET A 1 11.75 3.90 -28.71
C MET A 1 11.65 4.94 -29.82
N ALA A 2 11.15 4.59 -31.01
CA ALA A 2 11.14 5.48 -32.18
C ALA A 2 10.50 6.87 -31.97
N THR A 3 9.42 6.96 -31.18
CA THR A 3 8.76 8.25 -30.88
C THR A 3 9.33 8.97 -29.66
N GLY A 4 10.07 8.28 -28.80
CA GLY A 4 10.55 8.83 -27.52
C GLY A 4 9.44 9.19 -26.52
N GLU A 5 8.19 8.78 -26.75
CA GLU A 5 7.03 9.16 -25.93
C GLU A 5 6.17 7.94 -25.62
N PHE A 6 5.51 7.95 -24.46
CA PHE A 6 4.61 6.89 -24.02
C PHE A 6 3.65 7.37 -22.92
N VAL A 7 2.56 6.62 -22.73
CA VAL A 7 1.62 6.80 -21.61
C VAL A 7 1.72 5.60 -20.68
N ILE A 8 1.73 5.84 -19.37
CA ILE A 8 1.52 4.79 -18.36
C ILE A 8 0.12 4.96 -17.79
N ALA A 9 -0.73 3.95 -17.96
CA ALA A 9 -2.09 3.92 -17.42
C ALA A 9 -2.19 2.93 -16.26
N ALA A 10 -2.72 3.37 -15.12
CA ALA A 10 -3.01 2.47 -14.01
C ALA A 10 -4.25 1.63 -14.31
N VAL A 11 -4.21 0.36 -13.91
CA VAL A 11 -5.30 -0.58 -14.19
C VAL A 11 -6.20 -0.67 -12.96
N SER A 12 -7.46 -0.28 -13.12
CA SER A 12 -8.50 -0.54 -12.13
C SER A 12 -9.09 -1.95 -12.32
N HIS A 13 -9.76 -2.47 -11.29
CA HIS A 13 -10.46 -3.75 -11.38
C HIS A 13 -11.51 -3.77 -12.49
N ALA A 14 -12.18 -2.64 -12.74
CA ALA A 14 -13.20 -2.52 -13.78
C ALA A 14 -12.66 -2.73 -15.21
N MET A 15 -11.38 -2.46 -15.44
CA MET A 15 -10.73 -2.60 -16.76
C MET A 15 -9.77 -3.81 -16.85
N LEU A 16 -9.77 -4.70 -15.85
CA LEU A 16 -8.84 -5.84 -15.75
C LEU A 16 -8.90 -6.76 -16.98
N HIS A 17 -10.10 -7.20 -17.38
CA HIS A 17 -10.24 -8.13 -18.50
C HIS A 17 -9.91 -7.50 -19.86
N PRO A 18 -10.39 -6.29 -20.21
CA PRO A 18 -9.92 -5.58 -21.39
C PRO A 18 -8.39 -5.43 -21.44
N MET A 19 -7.77 -5.03 -20.34
CA MET A 19 -6.30 -4.94 -20.25
C MET A 19 -5.63 -6.29 -20.50
N ASN A 20 -6.17 -7.37 -19.96
CA ASN A 20 -5.63 -8.72 -20.18
C ASN A 20 -5.78 -9.20 -21.63
N VAL A 21 -6.79 -8.71 -22.38
CA VAL A 21 -6.89 -8.95 -23.83
C VAL A 21 -5.82 -8.17 -24.59
N ALA A 22 -5.52 -6.94 -24.18
CA ALA A 22 -4.46 -6.14 -24.78
C ALA A 22 -3.06 -6.76 -24.61
N SER A 23 -2.85 -7.62 -23.60
CA SER A 23 -1.55 -8.29 -23.38
C SER A 23 -1.32 -9.53 -24.25
N ALA A 24 -2.25 -9.89 -25.14
CA ALA A 24 -2.06 -11.01 -26.05
C ALA A 24 -0.97 -10.71 -27.09
N GLU A 25 -0.37 -11.76 -27.65
CA GLU A 25 0.65 -11.63 -28.71
C GLU A 25 0.01 -11.23 -30.04
N TRP A 26 -0.17 -9.93 -30.24
CA TRP A 26 -0.59 -9.38 -31.52
C TRP A 26 0.61 -9.13 -32.44
N PRO A 27 0.45 -9.26 -33.78
CA PRO A 27 1.48 -8.88 -34.73
C PRO A 27 1.87 -7.41 -34.65
N ASP A 28 3.10 -7.08 -35.07
CA ASP A 28 3.58 -5.70 -35.18
C ASP A 28 2.64 -4.84 -36.04
N GLY A 29 2.42 -3.60 -35.61
CA GLY A 29 1.52 -2.63 -36.26
C GLY A 29 0.02 -2.85 -36.02
N VAL A 30 -0.39 -3.85 -35.23
CA VAL A 30 -1.79 -4.02 -34.81
C VAL A 30 -2.08 -3.15 -33.60
N ASP A 31 -3.11 -2.32 -33.70
CA ASP A 31 -3.65 -1.55 -32.57
C ASP A 31 -4.49 -2.46 -31.65
N GLU A 32 -4.14 -2.53 -30.37
CA GLU A 32 -4.83 -3.31 -29.36
C GLU A 32 -6.09 -2.65 -28.79
N PHE A 33 -6.33 -1.34 -29.01
CA PHE A 33 -7.55 -0.68 -28.55
C PHE A 33 -8.82 -1.34 -29.12
N PRO A 34 -8.96 -1.56 -30.45
CA PRO A 34 -10.08 -2.31 -31.02
C PRO A 34 -10.18 -3.76 -30.54
N LYS A 35 -9.06 -4.40 -30.16
CA LYS A 35 -9.03 -5.80 -29.70
C LYS A 35 -9.54 -5.93 -28.28
N SER A 36 -9.12 -5.02 -27.41
CA SER A 36 -9.45 -5.00 -25.99
C SER A 36 -10.80 -4.37 -25.69
N GLY A 37 -11.28 -3.49 -26.57
CA GLY A 37 -12.46 -2.67 -26.35
C GLY A 37 -12.22 -1.48 -25.41
N LEU A 38 -10.96 -1.18 -25.09
CA LEU A 38 -10.57 0.05 -24.40
C LEU A 38 -10.73 1.24 -25.33
N THR A 39 -10.96 2.42 -24.76
CA THR A 39 -11.22 3.63 -25.54
C THR A 39 -9.96 4.52 -25.57
N PRO A 40 -9.36 4.77 -26.74
CA PRO A 40 -8.25 5.71 -26.85
C PRO A 40 -8.74 7.15 -26.70
N LEU A 41 -8.03 7.95 -25.91
CA LEU A 41 -8.24 9.40 -25.79
C LEU A 41 -6.99 10.16 -26.22
N PRO A 42 -7.14 11.33 -26.85
CA PRO A 42 -5.99 12.17 -27.19
C PRO A 42 -5.29 12.63 -25.90
N ALA A 43 -3.97 12.45 -25.85
CA ALA A 43 -3.11 13.04 -24.83
C ALA A 43 -2.95 14.55 -25.06
N ARG A 44 -2.52 15.27 -24.02
CA ARG A 44 -2.36 16.73 -24.06
C ARG A 44 -1.00 17.16 -24.62
N ILE A 45 0.05 16.39 -24.34
CA ILE A 45 1.44 16.76 -24.63
C ILE A 45 2.10 15.73 -25.56
N VAL A 46 1.91 14.44 -25.31
CA VAL A 46 2.53 13.35 -26.09
C VAL A 46 1.63 12.84 -27.21
N GLN A 47 2.20 12.13 -28.19
CA GLN A 47 1.44 11.52 -29.28
C GLN A 47 0.65 10.24 -28.90
N PRO A 48 1.17 9.31 -28.08
CA PRO A 48 0.44 8.10 -27.71
C PRO A 48 -0.86 8.41 -26.95
N ALA A 49 -1.91 7.65 -27.23
CA ALA A 49 -3.22 7.86 -26.62
C ALA A 49 -3.23 7.51 -25.12
N LEU A 50 -4.06 8.23 -24.38
CA LEU A 50 -4.53 7.84 -23.05
C LEU A 50 -5.59 6.73 -23.17
N VAL A 51 -5.87 6.04 -22.07
CA VAL A 51 -6.90 4.98 -21.96
C VAL A 51 -8.08 5.52 -21.14
N ALA A 52 -9.25 5.75 -21.75
CA ALA A 52 -10.37 6.44 -21.09
C ALA A 52 -10.79 5.82 -19.75
N GLU A 53 -10.71 4.49 -19.65
CA GLU A 53 -11.16 3.71 -18.51
C GLU A 53 -10.21 3.77 -17.31
N SER A 54 -8.98 4.27 -17.51
CA SER A 54 -7.97 4.31 -16.45
C SER A 54 -8.20 5.49 -15.50
N PRO A 55 -8.19 5.25 -14.17
CA PRO A 55 -8.43 6.30 -13.17
C PRO A 55 -7.23 7.23 -12.96
N PHE A 56 -6.03 6.81 -13.36
CA PHE A 56 -4.79 7.55 -13.17
C PHE A 56 -3.82 7.21 -14.30
N GLN A 57 -3.27 8.23 -14.97
CA GLN A 57 -2.36 8.06 -16.09
C GLN A 57 -1.28 9.13 -16.12
N MET A 58 -0.14 8.79 -16.72
CA MET A 58 1.01 9.66 -16.86
C MET A 58 1.42 9.77 -18.32
N GLU A 59 1.51 10.99 -18.83
CA GLU A 59 2.17 11.27 -20.11
C GLU A 59 3.67 11.39 -19.87
N CYS A 60 4.47 10.62 -20.61
CA CYS A 60 5.89 10.47 -20.37
C CYS A 60 6.73 10.70 -21.63
N ARG A 61 7.87 11.36 -21.45
CA ARG A 61 8.96 11.41 -22.45
C ARG A 61 10.11 10.50 -22.01
N LEU A 62 10.56 9.64 -22.90
CA LEU A 62 11.70 8.75 -22.68
C LEU A 62 12.98 9.57 -22.49
N GLN A 63 13.67 9.32 -21.37
CA GLN A 63 14.95 9.94 -21.02
C GLN A 63 16.11 8.98 -21.26
N GLN A 64 15.94 7.72 -20.86
CA GLN A 64 17.01 6.73 -20.94
C GLN A 64 16.45 5.32 -21.16
N VAL A 65 17.22 4.52 -21.88
CA VAL A 65 17.02 3.07 -22.02
C VAL A 65 18.27 2.38 -21.46
N VAL A 66 18.08 1.46 -20.53
CA VAL A 66 19.15 0.64 -19.96
C VAL A 66 18.89 -0.82 -20.31
N GLU A 67 19.81 -1.43 -21.06
CA GLU A 67 19.81 -2.87 -21.31
C GLU A 67 20.23 -3.62 -20.04
N LEU A 68 19.42 -4.57 -19.59
CA LEU A 68 19.72 -5.35 -18.38
C LEU A 68 20.40 -6.70 -18.69
N GLY A 69 20.61 -7.02 -19.96
CA GLY A 69 21.24 -8.27 -20.41
C GLY A 69 21.06 -8.52 -21.91
N ARG A 70 21.68 -9.59 -22.43
CA ARG A 70 21.65 -9.97 -23.85
C ARG A 70 21.15 -11.39 -24.11
N GLY A 71 20.85 -12.16 -23.07
CA GLY A 71 20.39 -13.54 -23.16
C GLY A 71 18.85 -13.69 -23.07
N PRO A 72 18.32 -14.91 -23.22
CA PRO A 72 16.90 -15.18 -22.98
C PRO A 72 16.45 -14.68 -21.61
N GLY A 73 15.29 -14.02 -21.55
CA GLY A 73 14.75 -13.43 -20.32
C GLY A 73 15.37 -12.09 -19.92
N SER A 74 16.25 -11.52 -20.74
CA SER A 74 16.74 -10.14 -20.52
C SER A 74 15.63 -9.12 -20.76
N GLY A 75 15.69 -7.99 -20.06
CA GLY A 75 14.73 -6.90 -20.19
C GLY A 75 15.39 -5.55 -20.49
N LEU A 76 14.55 -4.57 -20.78
CA LEU A 76 14.92 -3.16 -20.88
C LEU A 76 14.33 -2.40 -19.71
N MET A 77 15.14 -1.56 -19.07
CA MET A 77 14.64 -0.55 -18.13
C MET A 77 14.49 0.77 -18.87
N LEU A 78 13.26 1.27 -18.94
CA LEU A 78 12.92 2.55 -19.54
C LEU A 78 12.74 3.59 -18.43
N ILE A 79 13.51 4.67 -18.49
CA ILE A 79 13.39 5.81 -17.56
C ILE A 79 12.74 6.94 -18.34
N GLY A 80 11.58 7.41 -17.87
CA GLY A 80 10.82 8.49 -18.48
C GLY A 80 10.60 9.66 -17.54
N GLN A 81 10.58 10.87 -18.09
CA GLN A 81 10.13 12.08 -17.42
C GLN A 81 8.62 12.20 -17.55
N VAL A 82 7.91 12.32 -16.42
CA VAL A 82 6.47 12.63 -16.42
C VAL A 82 6.27 14.09 -16.81
N LEU A 83 5.43 14.32 -17.81
CA LEU A 83 5.09 15.65 -18.33
C LEU A 83 3.71 16.12 -17.85
N ALA A 84 2.77 15.18 -17.69
CA ALA A 84 1.43 15.46 -17.16
C ALA A 84 0.86 14.24 -16.43
N PHE A 85 0.04 14.51 -15.41
CA PHE A 85 -0.81 13.54 -14.76
C PHE A 85 -2.26 13.76 -15.19
N HIS A 86 -2.99 12.67 -15.43
CA HIS A 86 -4.43 12.64 -15.64
C HIS A 86 -5.05 11.78 -14.57
N VAL A 87 -6.00 12.34 -13.83
CA VAL A 87 -6.67 11.63 -12.74
C VAL A 87 -8.16 11.87 -12.87
N ARG A 88 -8.94 10.80 -12.72
CA ARG A 88 -10.40 10.90 -12.62
C ARG A 88 -10.76 11.66 -11.34
N GLU A 89 -11.65 12.64 -11.44
CA GLU A 89 -11.93 13.59 -10.35
C GLU A 89 -12.49 12.91 -9.09
N ASP A 90 -13.33 11.89 -9.26
CA ASP A 90 -13.91 11.08 -8.19
C ASP A 90 -12.88 10.23 -7.41
N CYS A 91 -11.64 10.12 -7.90
CA CYS A 91 -10.55 9.45 -7.18
C CYS A 91 -9.96 10.32 -6.06
N PHE A 92 -10.25 11.63 -6.04
CA PHE A 92 -9.86 12.51 -4.95
C PHE A 92 -10.92 12.48 -3.84
N VAL A 93 -10.54 11.97 -2.68
CA VAL A 93 -11.35 12.02 -1.45
C VAL A 93 -10.51 12.73 -0.39
N ASP A 94 -11.05 13.79 0.20
CA ASP A 94 -10.36 14.60 1.22
C ASP A 94 -8.97 15.12 0.79
N GLY A 95 -8.83 15.48 -0.49
CA GLY A 95 -7.60 16.05 -1.03
C GLY A 95 -6.49 15.03 -1.31
N ILE A 96 -6.77 13.73 -1.19
CA ILE A 96 -5.82 12.66 -1.53
C ILE A 96 -6.42 11.71 -2.56
N LEU A 97 -5.56 11.01 -3.31
CA LEU A 97 -5.98 9.89 -4.14
C LEU A 97 -6.38 8.72 -3.23
N HIS A 98 -7.67 8.40 -3.21
CA HIS A 98 -8.19 7.37 -2.32
C HIS A 98 -8.09 5.98 -2.98
N PRO A 99 -7.45 4.98 -2.33
CA PRO A 99 -7.28 3.67 -2.94
C PRO A 99 -8.60 2.99 -3.33
N ASP A 100 -9.65 3.12 -2.52
CA ASP A 100 -10.96 2.53 -2.84
C ASP A 100 -11.59 3.15 -4.09
N ALA A 101 -11.33 4.44 -4.36
CA ALA A 101 -11.85 5.11 -5.56
C ALA A 101 -11.01 4.81 -6.81
N LEU A 102 -9.70 4.54 -6.64
CA LEU A 102 -8.82 4.08 -7.71
C LEU A 102 -9.09 2.61 -8.08
N ASP A 103 -9.39 1.77 -7.07
CA ASP A 103 -9.72 0.35 -7.21
C ASP A 103 -8.67 -0.44 -8.02
N LEU A 104 -7.38 -0.20 -7.72
CA LEU A 104 -6.28 -0.73 -8.53
C LEU A 104 -6.07 -2.25 -8.36
N VAL A 105 -5.51 -2.86 -9.39
CA VAL A 105 -5.08 -4.26 -9.35
C VAL A 105 -3.55 -4.39 -9.40
N GLY A 106 -3.01 -5.33 -8.64
CA GLY A 106 -1.61 -5.76 -8.68
C GLY A 106 -1.45 -7.14 -9.32
N ARG A 107 -0.30 -7.40 -9.94
CA ARG A 107 0.06 -8.70 -10.53
C ARG A 107 1.00 -9.46 -9.59
N ASN A 108 0.66 -10.70 -9.26
CA ASN A 108 1.41 -11.52 -8.28
C ASN A 108 2.24 -12.65 -8.93
N GLY A 109 2.43 -12.58 -10.26
CA GLY A 109 3.05 -13.64 -11.05
C GLY A 109 2.05 -14.67 -11.59
N GLY A 110 2.41 -15.36 -12.67
CA GLY A 110 1.49 -16.25 -13.38
C GLY A 110 0.17 -15.53 -13.73
N ALA A 111 -0.96 -16.21 -13.59
CA ALA A 111 -2.30 -15.62 -13.80
C ALA A 111 -2.91 -15.01 -12.52
N PHE A 112 -2.12 -14.79 -11.46
CA PHE A 112 -2.62 -14.33 -10.17
C PHE A 112 -2.60 -12.80 -10.06
N TYR A 113 -3.71 -12.24 -9.59
CA TYR A 113 -3.89 -10.81 -9.36
C TYR A 113 -4.42 -10.55 -7.94
N THR A 114 -4.13 -9.38 -7.40
CA THR A 114 -4.74 -8.84 -6.18
C THR A 114 -5.52 -7.58 -6.52
N ARG A 115 -6.72 -7.45 -5.98
CA ARG A 115 -7.47 -6.19 -5.97
C ARG A 115 -7.15 -5.44 -4.69
N ALA A 116 -6.68 -4.20 -4.80
CA ALA A 116 -6.42 -3.33 -3.65
C ALA A 116 -7.72 -2.65 -3.20
N SER A 117 -8.60 -3.41 -2.53
CA SER A 117 -9.91 -2.92 -2.09
C SER A 117 -10.34 -3.52 -0.74
N GLY A 118 -11.19 -2.79 0.00
CA GLY A 118 -11.82 -3.32 1.21
C GLY A 118 -10.80 -3.63 2.30
N ALA A 119 -10.92 -4.78 2.98
CA ALA A 119 -10.02 -5.15 4.08
C ALA A 119 -8.53 -5.30 3.68
N ALA A 120 -8.22 -5.41 2.38
CA ALA A 120 -6.84 -5.41 1.88
C ALA A 120 -6.19 -4.01 1.90
N VAL A 121 -7.01 -2.96 2.02
CA VAL A 121 -6.58 -1.57 2.14
C VAL A 121 -6.91 -1.09 3.54
N PHE A 122 -5.88 -0.77 4.32
CA PHE A 122 -6.04 -0.25 5.67
C PHE A 122 -5.01 0.84 5.92
N GLN A 123 -5.36 1.78 6.79
CA GLN A 123 -4.47 2.87 7.15
C GLN A 123 -3.50 2.42 8.24
N VAL A 124 -2.23 2.72 8.03
CA VAL A 124 -1.19 2.61 9.05
C VAL A 124 -0.74 4.03 9.38
N PRO A 125 -0.99 4.53 10.60
CA PRO A 125 -0.56 5.87 11.00
C PRO A 125 0.96 6.01 10.86
N LYS A 126 1.38 7.05 10.13
CA LYS A 126 2.81 7.40 10.09
C LYS A 126 3.26 7.82 11.49
N PRO A 127 4.52 7.54 11.89
CA PRO A 127 5.07 8.08 13.12
C PRO A 127 4.93 9.60 13.17
N ALA A 128 4.40 10.12 14.29
CA ALA A 128 4.36 11.55 14.54
C ALA A 128 5.74 12.03 15.00
N GLY A 129 6.63 12.31 14.05
CA GLY A 129 8.02 12.68 14.35
C GLY A 129 8.88 11.48 14.74
N LYS A 130 9.61 11.57 15.86
CA LYS A 130 10.47 10.48 16.35
C LYS A 130 9.65 9.53 17.23
N PRO A 131 9.42 8.28 16.81
CA PRO A 131 8.71 7.30 17.64
C PRO A 131 9.57 6.82 18.81
N LEU A 132 8.93 6.19 19.80
CA LEU A 132 9.54 5.56 20.97
C LEU A 132 10.63 4.56 20.56
N GLY A 133 10.36 3.75 19.54
CA GLY A 133 11.26 2.70 19.08
C GLY A 133 11.09 1.39 19.84
N TYR A 134 11.40 0.29 19.17
CA TYR A 134 11.21 -1.05 19.71
C TYR A 134 12.13 -1.31 20.91
N ASP A 135 13.38 -0.85 20.85
CA ASP A 135 14.41 -1.02 21.87
C ASP A 135 14.05 -0.35 23.21
N ALA A 136 13.24 0.71 23.17
CA ALA A 136 12.74 1.41 24.35
C ALA A 136 11.50 0.76 24.98
N LEU A 137 10.93 -0.30 24.38
CA LEU A 137 9.84 -1.05 25.01
C LEU A 137 10.34 -1.85 26.22
N PRO A 138 9.53 -1.98 27.29
CA PRO A 138 9.83 -2.84 28.43
C PRO A 138 10.20 -4.27 28.01
N GLU A 139 11.21 -4.84 28.66
CA GLU A 139 11.68 -6.21 28.36
C GLU A 139 10.55 -7.24 28.49
N ALA A 140 9.67 -7.09 29.48
CA ALA A 140 8.50 -7.94 29.67
C ALA A 140 7.58 -8.02 28.44
N LEU A 141 7.45 -6.93 27.67
CA LEU A 141 6.67 -6.92 26.43
C LEU A 141 7.48 -7.48 25.26
N ARG A 142 8.77 -7.13 25.16
CA ARG A 142 9.66 -7.62 24.08
C ARG A 142 9.92 -9.13 24.14
N ALA A 143 9.88 -9.71 25.33
CA ALA A 143 10.05 -11.14 25.57
C ALA A 143 8.72 -11.92 25.54
N SER A 144 7.60 -11.25 25.28
CA SER A 144 6.28 -11.87 25.20
C SER A 144 6.23 -12.96 24.13
N ARG A 145 5.45 -14.02 24.42
CA ARG A 145 5.11 -15.09 23.46
C ARG A 145 3.74 -14.89 22.82
N ILE A 146 2.99 -13.86 23.26
CA ILE A 146 1.62 -13.56 22.82
C ILE A 146 1.61 -12.34 21.91
N LEU A 147 2.36 -11.30 22.28
CA LEU A 147 2.50 -10.08 21.47
C LEU A 147 3.37 -10.37 20.25
N THR A 148 2.85 -10.05 19.09
CA THR A 148 3.54 -10.20 17.82
C THR A 148 4.46 -9.02 17.53
N ALA A 149 5.33 -9.15 16.54
CA ALA A 149 6.13 -8.03 16.05
C ALA A 149 5.26 -6.84 15.58
N ASN A 150 4.04 -7.08 15.07
CA ASN A 150 3.11 -6.03 14.70
C ASN A 150 2.56 -5.29 15.93
N ASP A 151 2.22 -6.02 16.98
CA ASP A 151 1.72 -5.44 18.23
C ASP A 151 2.77 -4.53 18.86
N LEU A 152 4.00 -5.03 18.96
CA LEU A 152 5.14 -4.28 19.48
C LEU A 152 5.50 -3.10 18.56
N GLY A 153 5.36 -3.25 17.25
CA GLY A 153 5.54 -2.17 16.28
C GLY A 153 4.52 -1.03 16.47
N GLN A 154 3.25 -1.36 16.77
CA GLN A 154 2.23 -0.36 17.07
C GLN A 154 2.54 0.41 18.35
N LEU A 155 2.95 -0.28 19.42
CA LEU A 155 3.39 0.38 20.66
C LEU A 155 4.63 1.24 20.42
N ALA A 156 5.64 0.70 19.73
CA ALA A 156 6.88 1.40 19.41
C ALA A 156 6.66 2.66 18.58
N ASN A 157 5.56 2.76 17.82
CA ASN A 157 5.19 3.94 17.05
C ASN A 157 4.62 5.10 17.90
N SER A 158 4.51 4.92 19.22
CA SER A 158 4.07 5.98 20.15
C SER A 158 5.08 7.11 20.21
N PRO A 159 4.68 8.36 20.51
CA PRO A 159 5.61 9.50 20.59
C PRO A 159 6.60 9.40 21.78
N GLY A 160 6.33 8.53 22.75
CA GLY A 160 7.18 8.28 23.91
C GLY A 160 6.61 7.16 24.79
N LEU A 161 7.37 6.77 25.81
CA LEU A 161 6.94 5.76 26.78
C LEU A 161 6.06 6.45 27.84
N PRO A 162 4.80 6.01 28.05
CA PRO A 162 3.97 6.55 29.11
C PRO A 162 4.45 6.09 30.50
N ASP A 163 3.97 6.75 31.55
CA ASP A 163 4.23 6.32 32.93
C ASP A 163 3.47 5.03 33.26
N LEU A 164 4.12 3.89 33.01
CA LEU A 164 3.56 2.56 33.24
C LEU A 164 3.26 2.27 34.73
N GLY A 165 3.95 2.94 35.66
CA GLY A 165 3.74 2.78 37.10
C GLY A 165 2.45 3.46 37.58
N ALA A 166 1.98 4.48 36.86
CA ALA A 166 0.73 5.18 37.16
C ALA A 166 -0.53 4.47 36.62
N MET A 167 -0.38 3.40 35.83
CA MET A 167 -1.51 2.71 35.20
C MET A 167 -2.28 1.86 36.21
N ALA A 168 -3.60 2.05 36.27
CA ALA A 168 -4.49 1.40 37.22
C ALA A 168 -5.43 0.38 36.56
N ARG A 169 -5.85 -0.62 37.36
CA ARG A 169 -6.86 -1.62 36.97
C ARG A 169 -8.24 -0.97 36.83
N LYS A 170 -9.00 -1.44 35.86
CA LYS A 170 -10.43 -1.20 35.67
C LYS A 170 -11.21 -2.47 36.01
N ALA A 171 -12.49 -2.30 36.33
CA ALA A 171 -13.39 -3.44 36.53
C ALA A 171 -13.46 -4.29 35.24
N GLY A 172 -13.27 -5.60 35.38
CA GLY A 172 -13.27 -6.54 34.25
C GLY A 172 -11.90 -6.76 33.60
N ASP A 173 -10.84 -6.14 34.11
CA ASP A 173 -9.49 -6.43 33.64
C ASP A 173 -9.09 -7.89 33.95
N PRO A 174 -8.44 -8.58 33.01
CA PRO A 174 -7.96 -9.92 33.26
C PRO A 174 -6.86 -9.97 34.32
N GLU A 175 -6.74 -11.11 34.97
CA GLU A 175 -5.65 -11.42 35.91
C GLU A 175 -4.58 -12.26 35.23
N GLY A 176 -3.32 -12.05 35.63
CA GLY A 176 -2.17 -12.75 35.06
C GLY A 176 -1.59 -12.10 33.80
N ALA A 177 -0.30 -12.39 33.57
CA ALA A 177 0.48 -11.83 32.48
C ALA A 177 -0.13 -12.14 31.10
N ASP A 178 -0.38 -13.42 30.83
CA ASP A 178 -0.85 -13.87 29.51
C ASP A 178 -2.22 -13.30 29.13
N ALA A 179 -3.14 -13.25 30.09
CA ALA A 179 -4.47 -12.72 29.84
C ALA A 179 -4.46 -11.20 29.64
N LEU A 180 -3.57 -10.47 30.34
CA LEU A 180 -3.33 -9.05 30.07
C LEU A 180 -2.74 -8.81 28.69
N GLU A 181 -1.78 -9.62 28.26
CA GLU A 181 -1.21 -9.53 26.90
C GLU A 181 -2.26 -9.83 25.81
N GLY A 182 -3.15 -10.80 26.04
CA GLY A 182 -4.26 -11.09 25.14
C GLY A 182 -5.27 -9.93 25.05
N ALA A 183 -5.57 -9.28 26.17
CA ALA A 183 -6.40 -8.07 26.18
C ALA A 183 -5.70 -6.88 25.53
N LEU A 184 -4.39 -6.74 25.71
CA LEU A 184 -3.56 -5.72 25.08
C LEU A 184 -3.59 -5.87 23.56
N GLN A 185 -3.36 -7.08 23.04
CA GLN A 185 -3.45 -7.38 21.61
C GLN A 185 -4.84 -7.06 21.05
N SER A 186 -5.90 -7.38 21.81
CA SER A 186 -7.27 -7.02 21.43
C SER A 186 -7.51 -5.51 21.39
N ALA A 187 -6.85 -4.73 22.27
CA ALA A 187 -6.92 -3.27 22.25
C ALA A 187 -6.17 -2.69 21.04
N LEU A 188 -4.98 -3.21 20.72
CA LEU A 188 -4.20 -2.83 19.54
C LEU A 188 -4.94 -3.16 18.23
N ALA A 189 -5.59 -4.32 18.14
CA ALA A 189 -6.40 -4.70 16.97
C ALA A 189 -7.57 -3.72 16.70
N ARG A 190 -8.02 -2.98 17.72
CA ARG A 190 -9.04 -1.92 17.60
C ARG A 190 -8.44 -0.52 17.47
N ASN A 191 -7.12 -0.40 17.29
CA ASN A 191 -6.38 0.87 17.30
C ASN A 191 -6.61 1.71 18.57
N ASN A 192 -6.88 1.07 19.72
CA ASN A 192 -7.06 1.77 20.99
C ASN A 192 -5.75 1.78 21.79
N LEU A 193 -4.87 2.72 21.44
CA LEU A 193 -3.52 2.80 21.99
C LEU A 193 -3.51 3.18 23.47
N ASP A 194 -4.45 4.01 23.94
CA ASP A 194 -4.57 4.40 25.34
C ASP A 194 -4.86 3.18 26.23
N GLU A 195 -5.81 2.34 25.81
CA GLU A 195 -6.14 1.12 26.53
C GLU A 195 -5.00 0.09 26.44
N ALA A 196 -4.35 -0.02 25.29
CA ALA A 196 -3.19 -0.91 25.11
C ALA A 196 -2.06 -0.53 26.07
N TRP A 197 -1.71 0.76 26.19
CA TRP A 197 -0.67 1.22 27.11
C TRP A 197 -1.05 1.03 28.59
N ARG A 198 -2.33 1.19 28.93
CA ARG A 198 -2.80 0.90 30.29
C ARG A 198 -2.61 -0.57 30.65
N LEU A 199 -3.03 -1.48 29.77
CA LEU A 199 -2.86 -2.92 29.95
C LEU A 199 -1.37 -3.32 29.94
N ALA A 200 -0.55 -2.65 29.13
CA ALA A 200 0.91 -2.82 29.13
C ALA A 200 1.52 -2.46 30.48
N GLY A 201 1.07 -1.35 31.09
CA GLY A 201 1.51 -0.94 32.43
C GLY A 201 1.18 -2.00 33.48
N LEU A 202 -0.05 -2.52 33.48
CA LEU A 202 -0.46 -3.61 34.37
C LEU A 202 0.38 -4.88 34.15
N ARG A 203 0.68 -5.21 32.89
CA ARG A 203 1.48 -6.38 32.53
C ARG A 203 2.92 -6.26 33.04
N VAL A 204 3.52 -5.09 32.94
CA VAL A 204 4.90 -4.84 33.40
C VAL A 204 5.03 -4.85 34.92
N GLN A 205 3.92 -4.63 35.65
CA GLN A 205 3.86 -4.77 37.10
C GLN A 205 3.80 -6.25 37.57
N ILE A 206 3.55 -7.19 36.67
CA ILE A 206 3.58 -8.63 36.97
C ILE A 206 4.96 -9.17 36.58
N PRO A 207 5.66 -9.87 37.50
CA PRO A 207 6.98 -10.44 37.24
C PRO A 207 6.97 -11.48 36.12
#